data_AF-A0A1D1VXE6-F1
#
_entry.id   AF-A0A1D1VXE6-F1
#
_cell.length_a   1.000
_cell.length_b   1.000
_cell.length_c   1.000
_cell.angle_alpha   90.00
_cell.angle_beta   90.00
_cell.angle_gamma   90.00
#
_symmetry.space_group_name_H-M   'P 1'
#
loop_
_entity.id
_entity.type
_entity.pdbx_description
1 polymer ?
#
loop_
_entity_poly.entity_id
_entity_poly.type
_entity_poly.pdbx_seq_one_letter_code
_entity_poly.pdbx_strand_id
1 'polypeptide(L)' 'MKLLFVLGKPIPVEEDENPTQDKINGVHQHYMKELKELFDNNKAKYGYQDQTLEFIE' A
#
# COMPACT_ATOMS: atom_id res chain seq x y z
N MET A 1 24.94 -2.46 7.48
CA MET A 1 23.49 -2.15 7.54
C MET A 1 22.88 -2.50 6.20
N LYS A 2 21.87 -3.39 6.15
CA LYS A 2 21.20 -3.78 4.89
C LYS A 2 19.85 -3.07 4.84
N LEU A 3 19.62 -2.29 3.78
CA LEU A 3 18.34 -1.65 3.51
C LEU A 3 17.61 -2.46 2.43
N LEU A 4 16.31 -2.66 2.62
CA LEU A 4 15.44 -3.38 1.69
C LEU A 4 14.33 -2.44 1.25
N PHE A 5 14.20 -2.27 -0.06
CA PHE A 5 13.13 -1.50 -0.68
C PHE A 5 12.34 -2.42 -1.59
N VAL A 6 11.01 -2.41 -1.43
CA VAL A 6 10.07 -3.13 -2.27
C VAL A 6 9.16 -2.09 -2.90
N LEU A 7 9.09 -2.09 -4.23
CA LEU A 7 8.26 -1.16 -4.99
C LEU A 7 6.99 -1.85 -5.42
N GLY A 8 5.85 -1.22 -5.13
CA GLY A 8 4.53 -1.67 -5.55
C GLY A 8 4.25 -1.33 -7.01
N LYS A 9 3.08 -1.76 -7.48
CA LYS A 9 2.56 -1.37 -8.80
C LYS A 9 2.04 0.07 -8.74
N PRO A 10 2.10 0.81 -9.86
CA PRO A 10 1.47 2.12 -9.92
C PRO A 10 -0.05 1.99 -9.74
N ILE A 11 -0.64 2.95 -9.03
CA ILE A 11 -2.08 3.10 -8.90
C ILE A 11 -2.54 4.14 -9.92
N PRO A 12 -3.31 3.76 -10.96
CA PRO A 12 -3.85 4.73 -11.90
C PRO A 12 -4.89 5.60 -11.18
N VAL A 13 -4.73 6.91 -11.32
CA VAL A 13 -5.67 7.91 -10.83
C VAL A 13 -6.08 8.81 -11.98
N GLU A 14 -7.35 9.21 -12.00
CA GLU A 14 -7.84 10.21 -12.94
C GLU A 14 -7.67 11.60 -12.32
N GLU A 15 -7.22 12.56 -13.12
CA GLU A 15 -7.20 13.96 -12.71
C GLU A 15 -8.63 14.47 -12.59
N ASP A 16 -8.96 15.01 -11.42
CA ASP A 16 -10.27 15.57 -11.10
C ASP A 16 -10.01 16.92 -10.42
N GLU A 17 -10.50 18.02 -11.02
CA GLU A 17 -10.31 19.36 -10.48
C GLU A 17 -11.03 19.56 -9.14
N ASN A 18 -12.11 18.80 -8.89
CA ASN A 18 -12.92 18.90 -7.67
C ASN A 18 -13.35 17.50 -7.21
N PRO A 19 -12.41 16.67 -6.71
CA PRO A 19 -12.72 15.31 -6.33
C PRO A 19 -13.66 15.29 -5.12
N THR A 20 -14.59 14.33 -5.12
CA THR A 20 -15.42 14.08 -3.93
C THR A 20 -14.63 13.32 -2.87
N GLN A 21 -15.02 13.47 -1.61
CA GLN A 21 -14.39 12.73 -0.51
C GLN A 21 -14.46 11.21 -0.74
N ASP A 22 -15.56 10.71 -1.32
CA ASP A 22 -15.72 9.29 -1.63
C ASP A 22 -14.71 8.80 -2.67
N LYS A 23 -14.39 9.61 -3.69
CA LYS A 23 -13.35 9.27 -4.68
C LYS A 23 -11.97 9.20 -4.03
N ILE A 24 -11.66 10.17 -3.17
CA ILE A 24 -10.38 10.20 -2.42
C ILE A 24 -10.28 8.96 -1.52
N ASN A 25 -11.35 8.66 -0.78
CA ASN A 25 -11.43 7.48 0.08
C ASN A 25 -11.27 6.20 -0.73
N GLY A 26 -11.87 6.11 -1.92
CA GLY A 26 -11.71 4.95 -2.81
C GLY A 26 -10.26 4.72 -3.22
N VAL A 27 -9.55 5.77 -3.65
CA VAL A 27 -8.12 5.67 -4.00
C VAL A 27 -7.27 5.32 -2.78
N HIS A 28 -7.56 5.93 -1.63
CA HIS A 28 -6.86 5.66 -0.38
C HIS A 28 -7.02 4.19 0.06
N GLN A 29 -8.25 3.67 0.04
CA GLN A 29 -8.52 2.26 0.38
C GLN A 29 -7.83 1.30 -0.60
N HIS A 30 -7.81 1.63 -1.89
CA HIS A 30 -7.07 0.84 -2.87
C HIS A 30 -5.56 0.83 -2.58
N TYR A 31 -4.98 1.99 -2.24
CA TYR A 31 -3.58 2.09 -1.83
C TYR A 31 -3.26 1.24 -0.59
N MET A 32 -4.07 1.34 0.46
CA MET A 32 -3.88 0.56 1.69
C MET A 32 -3.93 -0.94 1.43
N LYS A 33 -4.86 -1.39 0.58
CA LYS A 33 -4.96 -2.79 0.16
C LYS A 33 -3.71 -3.27 -0.57
N GLU A 34 -3.28 -2.56 -1.61
CA GLU A 34 -2.09 -2.92 -2.39
C GLU A 34 -0.82 -2.93 -1.53
N LEU A 35 -0.70 -1.99 -0.59
CA LEU A 35 0.42 -1.93 0.33
C LEU A 35 0.44 -3.13 1.30
N LYS A 36 -0.72 -3.55 1.81
CA LYS A 36 -0.84 -4.74 2.65
C LYS A 36 -0.44 -6.01 1.89
N GLU A 37 -0.95 -6.16 0.66
CA GLU A 37 -0.60 -7.29 -0.21
C GLU A 37 0.89 -7.30 -0.55
N LEU A 38 1.48 -6.13 -0.85
CA LEU A 38 2.91 -6.00 -1.12
C LEU A 38 3.75 -6.46 0.07
N PHE A 39 3.36 -6.06 1.28
CA PHE A 39 4.03 -6.47 2.51
C PHE A 39 3.92 -7.98 2.74
N ASP A 40 2.70 -8.54 2.69
CA ASP A 40 2.47 -9.96 2.97
C ASP A 40 3.19 -10.87 1.95
N ASN A 41 3.24 -10.47 0.68
CA ASN A 41 3.95 -11.21 -0.37
C ASN A 41 5.48 -11.20 -0.21
N ASN A 42 6.04 -10.23 0.52
CA ASN A 42 7.49 -10.05 0.63
C ASN A 42 8.05 -10.36 2.02
N LYS A 43 7.25 -10.30 3.09
CA LYS A 43 7.73 -10.39 4.48
C LYS A 43 8.50 -11.69 4.77
N ALA A 44 8.02 -12.83 4.28
CA ALA A 44 8.68 -14.12 4.48
C ALA A 44 10.05 -14.20 3.80
N LYS A 45 10.18 -13.62 2.60
CA LYS A 45 11.44 -13.60 1.81
C LYS A 45 12.59 -12.90 2.56
N TYR A 46 12.25 -11.99 3.47
CA TYR A 46 13.22 -11.20 4.22
C TYR A 46 13.27 -11.54 5.71
N GLY A 47 12.62 -12.62 6.14
CA GLY A 47 12.66 -13.10 7.53
C GLY A 47 11.64 -12.45 8.48
N TYR A 48 10.62 -11.79 7.95
CA TYR A 48 9.57 -11.09 8.70
C TYR A 48 8.21 -11.84 8.65
N GLN A 49 8.23 -13.18 8.57
CA GLN A 49 7.02 -13.99 8.36
C GLN A 49 5.92 -13.76 9.42
N ASP A 50 6.31 -13.55 10.67
CA ASP A 50 5.41 -13.36 11.81
C ASP A 50 5.02 -11.89 12.04
N GLN A 51 5.50 -10.97 11.19
CA GLN A 51 5.17 -9.56 11.30
C GLN A 51 3.86 -9.25 10.58
N THR A 52 3.13 -8.27 11.12
CA THR A 52 1.94 -7.68 10.51
C THR A 52 2.16 -6.20 10.23
N LEU A 53 1.52 -5.72 9.18
CA LEU A 53 1.42 -4.30 8.87
C LEU A 53 0.10 -3.81 9.43
N GLU A 54 0.16 -2.83 10.32
CA GLU A 54 -0.99 -2.13 10.87
C GLU A 54 -1.01 -0.70 10.33
N PHE A 55 -2.17 -0.24 9.89
CA PHE A 55 -2.38 1.15 9.50
C PHE A 55 -2.89 1.94 10.69
N ILE A 56 -2.38 3.16 10.86
CA ILE A 56 -2.88 4.11 11.86
C ILE A 56 -3.71 5.12 11.09
N GLU A 57 -5.01 5.17 11.40
CA GLU A 57 -5.96 6.18 10.88
C GLU A 57 -6.00 7.42 11.77
#